data_AF-A0A0G1R1T2-F1
#
_entry.id   AF-A0A0G1R1T2-F1
#
_cell.length_a   1.000
_cell.length_b   1.000
_cell.length_c   1.000
_cell.angle_alpha   90.00
_cell.angle_beta   90.00
_cell.angle_gamma   90.00
#
_symmetry.space_group_name_H-M   'P 1'
#
loop_
_entity.id
_entity.type
_entity.pdbx_description
1 polymer ?
#
loop_
_entity_poly.entity_id
_entity_poly.type
_entity_poly.pdbx_seq_one_letter_code
_entity_poly.pdbx_strand_id
1 'polypeptide(L)'
;MRQRRNRHRIIRVIKRNLPEREKHDTGFLNALFLRINKERQKRARVRFTCGAAVFLSSVTAFLPAVNLLRAELAASGFMEYIRLPFSDTRLIAAYWHEFMILLLESMPVLGMTAFFAAIFALIFSIGQMAKANAVRKVESL
;
A
#
# COMPACT_ATOMS: atom_id res chain seq x y z
N MET A 1 37.30 -30.54 -18.38
CA MET A 1 35.87 -30.88 -18.61
C MET A 1 35.36 -32.18 -17.91
N ARG A 2 36.15 -32.95 -17.15
CA ARG A 2 35.70 -34.24 -16.55
C ARG A 2 34.98 -34.17 -15.18
N GLN A 3 35.08 -33.06 -14.44
CA GLN A 3 34.66 -33.01 -13.02
C GLN A 3 33.13 -32.86 -12.81
N ARG A 4 32.38 -32.35 -13.79
CA ARG A 4 30.92 -32.13 -13.66
C ARG A 4 30.08 -33.40 -13.71
N ARG A 5 30.51 -34.42 -14.46
CA ARG A 5 29.72 -35.66 -14.65
C ARG A 5 29.66 -36.55 -13.40
N ASN A 6 30.64 -36.43 -12.51
CA ASN A 6 30.70 -37.26 -11.29
C ASN A 6 29.82 -36.75 -10.14
N ARG A 7 29.50 -35.44 -10.08
CA ARG A 7 28.65 -34.89 -9.01
C ARG A 7 27.26 -35.53 -8.98
N HIS A 8 26.66 -35.82 -10.13
CA HIS A 8 25.33 -36.43 -10.20
C HIS A 8 25.31 -37.89 -9.73
N ARG A 9 26.46 -38.56 -9.72
CA ARG A 9 26.61 -39.91 -9.16
C ARG A 9 26.69 -39.84 -7.64
N ILE A 10 27.52 -38.94 -7.13
CA ILE A 10 27.75 -38.75 -5.68
C ILE A 10 26.46 -38.30 -5.00
N ILE A 11 25.75 -37.32 -5.56
CA ILE A 11 24.47 -36.84 -4.99
C ILE A 11 23.42 -37.96 -4.95
N ARG A 12 23.35 -38.82 -5.97
CA ARG A 12 22.42 -39.97 -5.98
C ARG A 12 22.78 -41.02 -4.92
N VAL A 13 24.08 -41.29 -4.73
CA VAL A 13 24.55 -42.27 -3.74
C VAL A 13 24.32 -41.77 -2.32
N ILE A 14 24.56 -40.49 -2.07
CA ILE A 14 24.28 -39.86 -0.77
C ILE A 14 22.77 -39.91 -0.50
N LYS A 15 21.93 -39.50 -1.45
CA LYS A 15 20.46 -39.51 -1.29
C LYS A 15 19.89 -40.91 -1.04
N ARG A 16 20.55 -41.95 -1.56
CA ARG A 16 20.17 -43.35 -1.36
C ARG A 16 20.58 -43.91 0.01
N ASN A 17 21.63 -43.38 0.61
CA ASN A 17 22.17 -43.80 1.91
C ASN A 17 21.87 -42.82 3.05
N LEU A 18 20.94 -41.87 2.85
CA LEU A 18 20.47 -41.03 3.93
C LEU A 18 19.85 -41.92 5.01
N PRO A 19 20.22 -41.76 6.30
CA PRO A 19 19.62 -42.51 7.39
C PRO A 19 18.11 -42.32 7.38
N GLU A 20 17.33 -43.39 7.63
CA GLU A 20 15.85 -43.36 7.58
C GLU A 20 15.24 -42.25 8.46
N ARG A 21 15.95 -41.83 9.51
CA ARG A 21 15.60 -40.68 10.37
C ARG A 21 15.55 -39.34 9.62
N GLU A 22 16.47 -39.07 8.68
CA GLU A 22 16.49 -37.85 7.86
C GLU A 22 15.45 -37.86 6.74
N LYS A 23 15.08 -39.04 6.20
CA LYS A 23 13.97 -39.15 5.24
C LYS A 23 12.63 -38.82 5.89
N HIS A 24 12.40 -39.33 7.10
CA HIS A 24 11.18 -39.03 7.86
C HIS A 24 11.09 -37.54 8.20
N ASP A 25 12.21 -36.95 8.64
CA ASP A 25 12.30 -35.53 8.98
C ASP A 25 12.06 -34.63 7.75
N THR A 26 12.67 -34.96 6.60
CA THR A 26 12.42 -34.21 5.35
C THR A 26 10.99 -34.34 4.82
N GLY A 27 10.34 -35.49 5.00
CA GLY A 27 8.92 -35.68 4.65
C GLY A 27 7.98 -34.85 5.54
N PHE A 28 8.22 -34.85 6.85
CA PHE A 28 7.46 -34.06 7.82
C PHE A 28 7.69 -32.55 7.64
N LEU A 29 8.94 -32.12 7.49
CA LEU A 29 9.29 -30.73 7.22
C LEU A 29 8.66 -30.24 5.92
N ASN A 30 8.69 -31.03 4.84
CA ASN A 30 8.03 -30.68 3.59
C ASN A 30 6.51 -30.54 3.76
N ALA A 31 5.86 -31.43 4.51
CA ALA A 31 4.42 -31.34 4.79
C ALA A 31 4.08 -30.08 5.62
N LEU A 32 4.92 -29.72 6.59
CA LEU A 32 4.80 -28.47 7.36
C LEU A 32 4.99 -27.24 6.48
N PHE A 33 6.05 -27.18 5.67
CA PHE A 33 6.31 -26.08 4.74
C PHE A 33 5.16 -25.91 3.73
N LEU A 34 4.60 -27.01 3.21
CA LEU A 34 3.43 -26.98 2.33
C LEU A 34 2.21 -26.38 3.02
N ARG A 35 1.95 -26.75 4.29
CA ARG A 35 0.83 -26.19 5.06
C ARG A 35 1.01 -24.69 5.31
N ILE A 36 2.21 -24.27 5.70
CA ILE A 36 2.55 -22.87 5.96
C ILE A 36 2.43 -22.03 4.68
N ASN A 37 2.96 -22.52 3.55
CA ASN A 37 2.85 -21.81 2.27
C ASN A 37 1.40 -21.71 1.81
N LYS A 38 0.60 -22.76 1.95
CA LYS A 38 -0.82 -22.76 1.57
C LYS A 38 -1.63 -21.73 2.39
N GLU A 39 -1.34 -21.58 3.67
CA GLU A 39 -1.96 -20.52 4.50
C GLU A 39 -1.46 -19.11 4.16
N ARG A 40 -0.15 -18.96 3.90
CA ARG A 40 0.42 -17.70 3.42
C ARG A 40 -0.17 -17.26 2.08
N GLN A 41 -0.39 -18.19 1.15
CA GLN A 41 -1.04 -17.93 -0.13
C GLN A 41 -2.49 -17.47 0.03
N LYS A 42 -3.28 -18.13 0.88
CA LYS A 42 -4.67 -17.71 1.14
C LYS A 42 -4.70 -16.28 1.67
N ARG A 43 -3.84 -15.95 2.65
CA ARG A 43 -3.74 -14.60 3.23
C ARG A 43 -3.26 -13.58 2.19
N ALA A 44 -2.30 -13.93 1.33
CA ALA A 44 -1.81 -13.05 0.26
C ALA A 44 -2.90 -12.77 -0.80
N ARG A 45 -3.68 -13.78 -1.18
CA ARG A 45 -4.78 -13.65 -2.14
C ARG A 45 -5.92 -12.78 -1.62
N VAL A 46 -6.30 -12.94 -0.35
CA VAL A 46 -7.29 -12.07 0.32
C VAL A 46 -6.77 -10.63 0.41
N ARG A 47 -5.51 -10.43 0.80
CA ARG A 47 -4.89 -9.09 0.85
C ARG A 47 -4.83 -8.43 -0.52
N PHE A 48 -4.51 -9.18 -1.57
CA PHE A 48 -4.47 -8.66 -2.93
C PHE A 48 -5.87 -8.28 -3.44
N THR A 49 -6.87 -9.14 -3.26
CA THR A 49 -8.24 -8.88 -3.70
C THR A 49 -8.88 -7.72 -2.95
N CYS A 50 -8.70 -7.66 -1.62
CA CYS A 50 -9.15 -6.52 -0.82
C CYS A 50 -8.41 -5.23 -1.21
N GLY A 51 -7.09 -5.29 -1.41
CA GLY A 51 -6.31 -4.16 -1.90
C GLY A 51 -6.81 -3.66 -3.27
N ALA A 52 -7.03 -4.55 -4.22
CA ALA A 52 -7.54 -4.21 -5.55
C ALA A 52 -8.96 -3.61 -5.50
N ALA A 53 -9.84 -4.13 -4.65
CA ALA A 53 -11.18 -3.57 -4.46
C ALA A 53 -11.12 -2.13 -3.91
N VAL A 54 -10.30 -1.91 -2.87
CA VAL A 54 -10.07 -0.57 -2.30
C VAL A 54 -9.41 0.36 -3.32
N PHE A 55 -8.53 -0.15 -4.18
CA PHE A 55 -7.92 0.64 -5.25
C PHE A 55 -8.98 1.16 -6.21
N LEU A 56 -9.82 0.26 -6.72
CA LEU A 56 -10.88 0.59 -7.67
C LEU A 56 -11.86 1.60 -7.07
N SER A 57 -12.31 1.36 -5.84
CA SER A 57 -13.23 2.27 -5.15
C SER A 57 -12.60 3.65 -4.95
N SER A 58 -11.31 3.71 -4.59
CA SER A 58 -10.59 4.96 -4.37
C SER A 58 -10.43 5.74 -5.67
N VAL A 59 -10.11 5.07 -6.78
CA VAL A 59 -10.00 5.71 -8.10
C VAL A 59 -11.36 6.28 -8.54
N THR A 60 -12.44 5.53 -8.35
CA THR A 60 -13.79 6.03 -8.68
C THR A 60 -14.24 7.16 -7.77
N ALA A 61 -13.86 7.13 -6.49
CA ALA A 61 -14.20 8.18 -5.51
C ALA A 61 -13.30 9.42 -5.63
N PHE A 62 -12.16 9.33 -6.29
CA PHE A 62 -11.22 10.45 -6.44
C PHE A 62 -11.79 11.57 -7.30
N LEU A 63 -12.43 11.23 -8.43
CA LEU A 63 -13.08 12.20 -9.32
C LEU A 63 -14.12 13.08 -8.61
N PRO A 64 -15.14 12.52 -7.92
CA PRO A 64 -16.11 13.32 -7.18
C PRO A 64 -15.46 14.06 -6.00
N ALA A 65 -14.46 13.49 -5.33
CA ALA A 65 -13.75 14.20 -4.25
C ALA A 65 -13.03 15.45 -4.76
N VAL A 66 -12.36 15.39 -5.92
CA VAL A 66 -11.71 16.55 -6.54
C VAL A 66 -12.74 17.60 -6.97
N ASN A 67 -13.87 17.17 -7.56
CA ASN A 67 -14.92 18.09 -7.96
C ASN A 67 -15.58 18.78 -6.76
N LEU A 68 -15.85 18.02 -5.69
CA LEU A 68 -16.37 18.56 -4.44
C LEU A 68 -15.41 19.59 -3.84
N LEU A 69 -14.11 19.24 -3.73
CA LEU A 69 -13.09 20.17 -3.22
C LEU A 69 -13.01 21.44 -4.07
N ARG A 70 -13.05 21.34 -5.40
CA ARG A 70 -13.04 22.52 -6.28
C ARG A 70 -14.28 23.38 -6.11
N ALA A 71 -15.46 22.76 -6.00
CA ALA A 71 -16.71 23.47 -5.81
C ALA A 71 -16.71 24.22 -4.46
N GLU A 72 -16.29 23.55 -3.39
CA GLU A 72 -16.21 24.17 -2.06
C GLU A 72 -15.14 25.27 -2.00
N LEU A 73 -13.96 25.07 -2.60
CA LEU A 73 -12.91 26.09 -2.68
C LEU A 73 -13.37 27.34 -3.45
N ALA A 74 -14.16 27.16 -4.51
CA ALA A 74 -14.71 28.27 -5.28
C ALA A 74 -15.84 28.99 -4.53
N ALA A 75 -16.63 28.26 -3.75
CA ALA A 75 -17.75 28.82 -2.98
C ALA A 75 -17.32 29.51 -1.69
N SER A 76 -16.25 29.04 -1.03
CA SER A 76 -15.85 29.53 0.29
C SER A 76 -14.92 30.73 0.29
N GLY A 77 -14.37 31.13 -0.87
CA GLY A 77 -13.40 32.23 -0.96
C GLY A 77 -12.05 31.93 -0.28
N PHE A 78 -11.83 30.70 0.19
CA PHE A 78 -10.61 30.29 0.91
C PHE A 78 -9.33 30.65 0.14
N MET A 79 -9.36 30.48 -1.18
CA MET A 79 -8.20 30.76 -2.02
C MET A 79 -7.87 32.26 -2.11
N GLU A 80 -8.87 33.13 -1.93
CA GLU A 80 -8.67 34.59 -1.86
C GLU A 80 -8.05 34.98 -0.52
N TYR A 81 -8.50 34.37 0.58
CA TYR A 81 -7.90 34.57 1.90
C TYR A 81 -6.44 34.07 1.95
N ILE A 82 -6.09 32.94 1.31
CA ILE A 82 -4.69 32.50 1.20
C ILE A 82 -3.82 33.50 0.44
N ARG A 83 -4.36 34.20 -0.56
CA ARG A 83 -3.61 35.18 -1.37
C ARG A 83 -3.38 36.51 -0.66
N LEU A 84 -4.24 36.85 0.30
CA LEU A 84 -4.21 38.10 1.04
C LEU A 84 -2.84 38.44 1.68
N PRO A 85 -2.13 37.52 2.37
CA PRO A 85 -0.81 37.82 2.96
C PRO A 85 0.28 38.22 1.98
N PHE A 86 0.16 37.74 0.75
CA PHE A 86 1.09 38.07 -0.32
C PHE A 86 0.77 39.41 -0.99
N SER A 87 -0.44 39.93 -0.77
CA SER A 87 -0.91 41.18 -1.37
C SER A 87 -0.80 42.36 -0.41
N ASP A 88 -1.18 42.18 0.86
CA ASP A 88 -1.23 43.28 1.82
C ASP A 88 -0.78 42.86 3.23
N THR A 89 0.54 42.72 3.40
CA THR A 89 1.13 42.15 4.62
C THR A 89 0.98 43.06 5.85
N ARG A 90 0.82 44.38 5.64
CA ARG A 90 0.61 45.36 6.73
C ARG A 90 -0.77 45.21 7.38
N LEU A 91 -1.80 44.96 6.56
CA LEU A 91 -3.16 44.71 7.01
C LEU A 91 -3.21 43.45 7.90
N ILE A 92 -2.50 42.39 7.49
CA ILE A 92 -2.49 41.13 8.23
C ILE A 92 -1.72 41.24 9.54
N ALA A 93 -0.64 42.02 9.60
CA ALA A 93 0.05 42.26 10.87
C ALA A 93 -0.85 42.96 11.89
N ALA A 94 -1.75 43.85 11.44
CA ALA A 94 -2.71 44.53 12.29
C ALA A 94 -3.88 43.63 12.73
N TYR A 95 -4.36 42.75 11.84
CA TYR A 95 -5.57 41.93 12.04
C TYR A 95 -5.32 40.42 11.94
N TRP A 96 -4.17 39.97 12.43
CA TRP A 96 -3.75 38.56 12.26
C TRP A 96 -4.73 37.57 12.87
N HIS A 97 -5.36 37.94 14.00
CA HIS A 97 -6.28 37.08 14.72
C HIS A 97 -7.60 36.87 13.95
N GLU A 98 -8.20 37.95 13.47
CA GLU A 98 -9.43 37.94 12.67
C GLU A 98 -9.20 37.24 11.33
N PHE A 99 -8.03 37.47 10.71
CA PHE A 99 -7.62 36.76 9.50
C PHE A 99 -7.55 35.24 9.72
N MET A 100 -6.96 34.76 10.82
CA MET A 100 -6.91 33.33 11.13
C MET A 100 -8.32 32.73 11.32
N ILE A 101 -9.23 33.47 11.94
CA ILE A 101 -10.63 33.03 12.13
C ILE A 101 -11.34 32.90 10.78
N LEU A 102 -11.26 33.93 9.94
CA LEU A 102 -11.87 33.92 8.59
C LEU A 102 -11.27 32.82 7.70
N LEU A 103 -9.95 32.61 7.79
CA LEU A 103 -9.27 31.56 7.05
C LEU A 103 -9.77 30.18 7.51
N LEU A 104 -9.98 29.98 8.81
CA LEU A 104 -10.47 28.72 9.37
C LEU A 104 -11.95 28.49 9.02
N GLU A 105 -12.78 29.52 9.07
CA GLU A 105 -14.20 29.46 8.73
C GLU A 105 -14.44 29.19 7.24
N SER A 106 -13.58 29.74 6.38
CA SER A 106 -13.64 29.50 4.94
C SER A 106 -13.04 28.15 4.51
N MET A 107 -12.41 27.38 5.41
CA MET A 107 -11.81 26.10 5.04
C MET A 107 -12.86 25.10 4.53
N PRO A 108 -12.67 24.54 3.32
CA PRO A 108 -13.54 23.48 2.80
C PRO A 108 -13.15 22.13 3.41
N VAL A 109 -13.47 21.95 4.69
CA VAL A 109 -13.04 20.79 5.51
C VAL A 109 -13.53 19.48 4.90
N LEU A 110 -14.76 19.44 4.38
CA LEU A 110 -15.35 18.23 3.81
C LEU A 110 -14.64 17.80 2.52
N GLY A 111 -14.48 18.72 1.57
CA GLY A 111 -13.76 18.49 0.33
C GLY A 111 -12.30 18.08 0.56
N MET A 112 -11.60 18.75 1.50
CA MET A 112 -10.23 18.40 1.85
C MET A 112 -10.15 17.00 2.48
N THR A 113 -11.06 16.70 3.41
CA THR A 113 -11.10 15.38 4.07
C THR A 113 -11.37 14.27 3.06
N ALA A 114 -12.34 14.44 2.17
CA ALA A 114 -12.66 13.46 1.13
C ALA A 114 -11.48 13.25 0.17
N PHE A 115 -10.82 14.32 -0.25
CA PHE A 115 -9.64 14.27 -1.11
C PHE A 115 -8.46 13.53 -0.44
N PHE A 116 -8.12 13.89 0.79
CA PHE A 116 -7.05 13.22 1.53
C PHE A 116 -7.38 11.77 1.85
N ALA A 117 -8.63 11.45 2.22
CA ALA A 117 -9.07 10.09 2.44
C ALA A 117 -8.90 9.22 1.19
N ALA A 118 -9.25 9.74 0.01
CA ALA A 118 -9.05 9.05 -1.27
C ALA A 118 -7.56 8.80 -1.55
N ILE A 119 -6.68 9.78 -1.29
CA ILE A 119 -5.22 9.62 -1.44
C ILE A 119 -4.68 8.56 -0.49
N PHE A 120 -5.04 8.63 0.80
CA PHE A 120 -4.59 7.67 1.79
C PHE A 120 -5.06 6.26 1.48
N ALA A 121 -6.31 6.09 1.05
CA ALA A 121 -6.86 4.81 0.63
C ALA A 121 -6.10 4.24 -0.58
N LEU A 122 -5.72 5.09 -1.54
CA LEU A 122 -4.94 4.70 -2.71
C LEU A 122 -3.53 4.25 -2.33
N ILE A 123 -2.81 5.03 -1.50
CA ILE A 123 -1.48 4.66 -1.00
C ILE A 123 -1.53 3.36 -0.20
N PHE A 124 -2.51 3.23 0.71
CA PHE A 124 -2.70 2.04 1.52
C PHE A 124 -2.94 0.80 0.65
N SER A 125 -3.80 0.92 -0.36
CA SER A 125 -4.08 -0.14 -1.31
C SER A 125 -2.83 -0.62 -2.04
N ILE A 126 -2.02 0.31 -2.58
CA ILE A 126 -0.76 -0.03 -3.25
C ILE A 126 0.18 -0.79 -2.31
N GLY A 127 0.31 -0.34 -1.06
CA GLY A 127 1.14 -1.01 -0.05
C GLY A 127 0.69 -2.45 0.22
N GLN A 128 -0.62 -2.71 0.24
CA GLN A 128 -1.18 -4.04 0.45
C GLN A 128 -0.94 -4.96 -0.76
N MET A 129 -1.09 -4.43 -1.97
CA MET A 129 -0.81 -5.17 -3.21
C MET A 129 0.68 -5.50 -3.35
N ALA A 130 1.58 -4.58 -3.01
CA ALA A 130 3.02 -4.79 -3.05
C ALA A 130 3.47 -5.92 -2.11
N LYS A 131 2.96 -5.92 -0.87
CA LYS A 131 3.22 -7.00 0.10
C LYS A 131 2.69 -8.35 -0.38
N ALA A 132 1.52 -8.38 -1.00
CA ALA A 132 0.96 -9.62 -1.56
C ALA A 132 1.80 -10.15 -2.73
N ASN A 133 2.32 -9.28 -3.59
CA ASN A 133 3.15 -9.67 -4.73
C ASN A 133 4.53 -10.20 -4.29
N ALA A 134 5.12 -9.63 -3.23
CA ALA A 134 6.39 -10.11 -2.69
C ALA A 134 6.31 -11.58 -2.22
N VAL A 135 5.19 -11.97 -1.59
CA VAL A 135 4.95 -13.37 -1.18
C VAL A 135 4.87 -14.30 -2.39
N ARG A 136 4.25 -13.85 -3.49
CA ARG A 136 4.12 -14.63 -4.72
C ARG A 136 5.47 -14.85 -5.44
N LYS A 137 6.38 -13.87 -5.39
CA LYS A 137 7.69 -13.94 -6.06
C LYS A 137 8.64 -14.96 -5.43
N VAL A 138 8.62 -15.09 -4.10
CA VAL A 138 9.45 -16.06 -3.36
C VAL A 138 9.12 -17.51 -3.72
N GLU A 139 7.90 -17.79 -4.16
CA GLU A 139 7.44 -19.13 -4.54
C GLU A 139 7.80 -19.54 -5.98
N SER A 140 8.29 -18.60 -6.79
CA SER A 140 8.71 -18.84 -8.19
C SER A 140 10.20 -19.18 -8.35
N LEU A 141 10.94 -19.20 -7.24
CA LEU A 141 12.37 -19.52 -7.15
C LEU A 141 12.56 -20.87 -6.45
#